data_AF-A0A431KWR9-F1
#
_entry.id   AF-A0A431KWR9-F1
#
_cell.length_a   1.000
_cell.length_b   1.000
_cell.length_c   1.000
_cell.angle_alpha   90.00
_cell.angle_beta   90.00
_cell.angle_gamma   90.00
#
_symmetry.space_group_name_H-M   'P 1'
#
loop_
_entity.id
_entity.type
_entity.pdbx_description
1 polymer ?
#
loop_
_entity_poly.entity_id
_entity_poly.type
_entity_poly.pdbx_seq_one_letter_code
_entity_poly.pdbx_strand_id
1 'polypeptide(L)'
;EPLNSRDTLGFMVDRTVPALALLDAAERPNLFLQYDIYHAQVMEGDLARTLGTHLPRIGHIQLADNPGRHQPGTGEINFPFLFKHLRGLGYGGWIGCEYVPSGATEDSFGWMAA
;
A
#
# COMPACT_ATOMS: atom_id res chain seq x y z
N GLU A 1 -1.61 6.73 7.63
CA GLU A 1 -0.81 5.65 7.06
C GLU A 1 -0.22 4.83 8.20
N PRO A 2 -0.43 3.51 8.26
CA PRO A 2 0.31 2.62 9.14
C PRO A 2 1.74 2.42 8.60
N LEU A 3 2.77 2.57 9.45
CA LEU A 3 4.17 2.37 9.05
C LEU A 3 4.72 1.08 9.65
N ASN A 4 5.40 0.28 8.85
CA ASN A 4 5.92 -1.01 9.31
C ASN A 4 6.93 -0.83 10.47
N SER A 5 6.82 -1.70 11.46
CA SER A 5 7.71 -1.70 12.64
C SER A 5 9.12 -2.21 12.34
N ARG A 6 9.37 -2.77 11.15
CA ARG A 6 10.72 -3.19 10.73
C ARG A 6 11.61 -1.98 10.43
N ASP A 7 11.06 -1.01 9.71
CA ASP A 7 11.78 0.15 9.20
C ASP A 7 11.52 1.40 10.07
N THR A 8 10.37 1.48 10.74
CA THR A 8 9.97 2.61 11.59
C THR A 8 9.59 2.14 12.99
N LEU A 9 10.60 1.76 13.78
CA LEU A 9 10.41 1.29 15.15
C LEU A 9 9.71 2.33 16.03
N GLY A 10 8.69 1.88 16.77
CA GLY A 10 7.99 2.72 17.74
C GLY A 10 6.96 3.69 17.14
N PHE A 11 6.64 3.56 15.85
CA PHE A 11 5.54 4.33 15.27
C PHE A 11 4.20 3.94 15.90
N MET A 12 3.29 4.90 16.00
CA MET A 12 2.05 4.74 16.77
C MET A 12 1.12 3.66 16.21
N VAL A 13 1.11 3.47 14.89
CA VAL A 13 0.21 2.53 14.21
C VAL A 13 0.97 1.85 13.09
N ASP A 14 1.08 0.53 13.15
CA ASP A 14 1.88 -0.26 12.22
C ASP A 14 1.07 -1.28 11.41
N ARG A 15 -0.26 -1.32 11.60
CA ARG A 15 -1.17 -2.24 10.92
C ARG A 15 -2.49 -1.58 10.51
N THR A 16 -3.13 -2.15 9.49
CA THR A 16 -4.42 -1.73 8.92
C THR A 16 -5.54 -1.73 9.97
N VAL A 17 -5.72 -2.83 10.69
CA VAL A 17 -6.85 -2.99 11.64
C VAL A 17 -6.81 -1.94 12.76
N PRO A 18 -5.69 -1.72 13.48
CA PRO A 18 -5.60 -0.63 14.46
C PRO A 18 -5.84 0.75 13.86
N ALA A 19 -5.36 1.02 12.63
CA ALA A 19 -5.62 2.30 11.97
C ALA A 19 -7.11 2.51 11.69
N LEU A 20 -7.82 1.49 11.21
CA LEU A 20 -9.26 1.55 10.99
C LEU A 20 -10.03 1.78 12.30
N ALA A 21 -9.61 1.14 13.39
CA ALA A 21 -10.22 1.35 14.71
C ALA A 21 -10.07 2.81 15.19
N LEU A 22 -8.95 3.48 14.88
CA LEU A 22 -8.79 4.91 15.15
C LEU A 22 -9.71 5.78 14.29
N LEU A 23 -9.91 5.41 13.02
CA LEU A 23 -10.88 6.12 12.16
C LEU A 23 -12.30 5.97 12.69
N ASP A 24 -12.66 4.77 13.16
CA ASP A 24 -13.97 4.50 13.76
C ASP A 24 -14.16 5.32 15.04
N ALA A 25 -13.15 5.36 15.92
CA ALA A 25 -13.18 6.15 17.14
C ALA A 25 -13.25 7.67 16.90
N ALA A 26 -12.74 8.15 15.77
CA ALA A 26 -12.80 9.57 15.41
C ALA A 26 -14.19 10.00 14.90
N GLU A 27 -15.01 9.06 14.40
CA GLU A 27 -16.37 9.29 13.89
C GLU A 27 -16.48 10.43 12.87
N ARG A 28 -15.49 10.55 11.96
CA ARG A 28 -15.48 11.57 10.91
C ARG A 28 -15.65 10.96 9.52
N PRO A 29 -16.67 11.39 8.74
CA PRO A 29 -16.96 10.80 7.43
C PRO A 29 -15.92 11.16 6.36
N ASN A 30 -15.06 12.15 6.62
CA ASN A 30 -14.02 12.61 5.70
C ASN A 30 -12.62 12.08 6.05
N LEU A 31 -12.50 11.15 7.01
CA LEU A 31 -11.23 10.50 7.32
C LEU A 31 -11.17 9.13 6.66
N PHE A 32 -10.04 8.86 6.02
CA PHE A 32 -9.78 7.63 5.29
C PHE A 32 -8.38 7.11 5.58
N LEU A 33 -8.19 5.81 5.36
CA LEU A 33 -6.89 5.16 5.44
C LEU A 33 -6.05 5.50 4.21
N GLN A 34 -4.80 5.89 4.43
CA GLN A 34 -3.74 5.80 3.42
C GLN A 34 -3.12 4.41 3.55
N TYR A 35 -3.34 3.58 2.53
CA TYR A 35 -2.93 2.18 2.49
C TYR A 35 -1.65 2.05 1.66
N ASP A 36 -0.51 1.97 2.33
CA ASP A 36 0.77 1.67 1.69
C ASP A 36 0.96 0.16 1.58
N ILE A 37 1.07 -0.34 0.33
CA ILE A 37 1.20 -1.76 0.02
C ILE A 37 2.49 -2.35 0.60
N TYR A 38 3.58 -1.59 0.62
CA TYR A 38 4.86 -2.06 1.13
C TYR A 38 4.79 -2.28 2.65
N HIS A 39 4.28 -1.29 3.40
CA HIS A 39 4.10 -1.42 4.84
C HIS A 39 3.15 -2.57 5.20
N ALA A 40 2.03 -2.69 4.48
CA ALA A 40 1.08 -3.78 4.66
C ALA A 40 1.69 -5.16 4.35
N GLN A 41 2.48 -5.29 3.27
CA GLN A 41 3.13 -6.56 2.93
C GLN A 41 4.12 -6.99 4.03
N VAL A 42 4.91 -6.06 4.57
CA VAL A 42 5.88 -6.36 5.63
C VAL A 42 5.19 -6.80 6.92
N MET A 43 4.07 -6.18 7.28
CA MET A 43 3.44 -6.36 8.60
C MET A 43 2.32 -7.40 8.63
N GLU A 44 1.62 -7.58 7.51
CA GLU A 44 0.32 -8.26 7.47
C GLU A 44 0.22 -9.27 6.32
N GLY A 45 0.79 -8.95 5.16
CA GLY A 45 0.57 -9.72 3.93
C GLY A 45 -0.90 -9.68 3.48
N ASP A 46 -1.34 -10.74 2.81
CA ASP A 46 -2.75 -10.97 2.42
C ASP A 46 -3.43 -9.78 1.70
N LEU A 47 -2.63 -9.02 0.95
CA LEU A 47 -2.97 -7.71 0.39
C LEU A 47 -4.31 -7.70 -0.37
N ALA A 48 -4.55 -8.69 -1.23
CA ALA A 48 -5.75 -8.73 -2.05
C ALA A 48 -7.04 -8.87 -1.22
N ARG A 49 -7.00 -9.67 -0.13
CA ARG A 49 -8.15 -9.84 0.76
C ARG A 49 -8.37 -8.59 1.61
N THR A 50 -7.29 -7.98 2.10
CA THR A 50 -7.32 -6.72 2.86
C THR A 50 -7.91 -5.59 2.02
N LEU A 51 -7.41 -5.40 0.79
CA LEU A 51 -7.94 -4.44 -0.16
C LEU A 51 -9.41 -4.72 -0.48
N GLY A 52 -9.78 -5.97 -0.73
CA GLY A 52 -11.18 -6.34 -1.02
C GLY A 52 -12.14 -6.00 0.14
N THR A 53 -11.70 -6.22 1.38
CA THR A 53 -12.51 -5.95 2.58
C THR A 53 -12.61 -4.46 2.88
N HIS A 54 -11.52 -3.72 2.72
CA HIS A 54 -11.38 -2.38 3.27
C HIS A 54 -11.36 -1.25 2.25
N LEU A 55 -11.48 -1.51 0.94
CA LEU A 55 -11.43 -0.47 -0.09
C LEU A 55 -12.35 0.74 0.18
N PRO A 56 -13.60 0.59 0.67
CA PRO A 56 -14.46 1.75 0.98
C PRO A 56 -13.93 2.67 2.08
N ARG A 57 -12.94 2.22 2.85
CA ARG A 57 -12.28 2.96 3.94
C ARG A 57 -10.93 3.52 3.53
N ILE A 58 -10.45 3.25 2.30
CA ILE A 58 -9.15 3.65 1.80
C ILE A 58 -9.30 4.88 0.88
N GLY A 59 -8.63 5.97 1.24
CA GLY A 59 -8.66 7.23 0.50
C GLY A 59 -7.49 7.36 -0.49
N HIS A 60 -6.35 6.74 -0.18
CA HIS A 60 -5.16 6.78 -1.01
C HIS A 60 -4.37 5.47 -0.89
N ILE A 61 -3.71 5.06 -1.96
CA ILE A 61 -2.85 3.88 -2.00
C ILE A 61 -1.45 4.31 -2.41
N GLN A 62 -0.43 3.76 -1.76
CA GLN A 62 0.97 3.86 -2.19
C GLN A 62 1.55 2.48 -2.48
N LEU A 63 2.62 2.45 -3.28
CA LEU A 63 3.33 1.23 -3.60
C LEU A 63 4.85 1.36 -3.49
N ALA A 64 5.44 0.25 -3.07
CA ALA A 64 6.81 -0.15 -3.32
C ALA A 64 6.88 -1.69 -3.21
N ASP A 65 7.87 -2.31 -3.82
CA ASP A 65 8.05 -3.75 -3.76
C ASP A 65 8.75 -4.19 -2.47
N ASN A 66 8.46 -5.40 -1.99
CA ASN A 66 9.09 -6.00 -0.81
C ASN A 66 10.05 -7.11 -1.29
N PRO A 67 11.31 -7.22 -0.76
CA PRO A 67 11.81 -6.61 0.46
C PRO A 67 12.59 -5.29 0.34
N GLY A 68 12.94 -4.84 -0.87
CA GLY A 68 13.88 -3.72 -1.05
C GLY A 68 13.29 -2.31 -0.99
N ARG A 69 11.95 -2.17 -0.97
CA ARG A 69 11.23 -0.89 -1.16
C ARG A 69 11.59 -0.21 -2.49
N HIS A 70 11.82 -1.02 -3.52
CA HIS A 70 12.13 -0.58 -4.88
C HIS A 70 10.88 -0.58 -5.77
N GLN A 71 11.06 -0.25 -7.06
CA GLN A 71 9.98 -0.26 -8.04
C GLN A 71 9.33 -1.65 -8.17
N PRO A 72 8.03 -1.73 -8.54
CA PRO A 72 7.36 -2.99 -8.86
C PRO A 72 8.14 -3.92 -9.77
N GLY A 73 8.16 -5.22 -9.44
CA GLY A 73 8.85 -6.26 -10.21
C GLY A 73 10.28 -6.55 -9.73
N THR A 74 10.71 -5.94 -8.63
CA THR A 74 12.02 -6.18 -8.01
C THR A 74 11.95 -7.15 -6.82
N GLY A 75 10.74 -7.51 -6.39
CA GLY A 75 10.49 -8.29 -5.19
C GLY A 75 9.40 -9.34 -5.36
N GLU A 76 8.75 -9.66 -4.25
CA GLU A 76 7.82 -10.79 -4.14
C GLU A 76 6.38 -10.45 -4.51
N ILE A 77 6.05 -9.17 -4.67
CA ILE A 77 4.67 -8.72 -4.89
C ILE A 77 4.30 -8.79 -6.38
N ASN A 78 3.28 -9.58 -6.71
CA ASN A 78 2.70 -9.59 -8.06
C ASN A 78 1.80 -8.36 -8.30
N PHE A 79 2.43 -7.23 -8.63
CA PHE A 79 1.72 -5.97 -8.93
C PHE A 79 0.74 -6.04 -10.10
N PRO A 80 1.03 -6.71 -11.24
CA PRO A 80 0.03 -6.87 -12.31
C PRO A 80 -1.28 -7.48 -11.81
N PHE A 81 -1.21 -8.50 -10.95
CA PHE A 81 -2.39 -9.07 -10.31
C PHE A 81 -3.09 -8.05 -9.40
N LEU A 82 -2.36 -7.35 -8.53
CA LEU A 82 -2.94 -6.36 -7.62
C LEU A 82 -3.61 -5.19 -8.35
N PHE A 83 -3.03 -4.68 -9.43
CA PHE A 83 -3.64 -3.63 -10.24
C PHE A 83 -4.93 -4.09 -10.91
N LYS A 84 -4.94 -5.31 -11.46
CA LYS A 84 -6.16 -5.92 -12.00
C LYS A 84 -7.22 -6.09 -10.90
N HIS A 85 -6.82 -6.51 -9.71
CA HIS A 85 -7.70 -6.68 -8.55
C HIS A 85 -8.31 -5.35 -8.11
N LEU A 86 -7.51 -4.30 -7.91
CA LEU A 86 -7.97 -2.96 -7.57
C LEU A 86 -8.94 -2.39 -8.62
N ARG A 87 -8.65 -2.60 -9.90
CA ARG A 87 -9.56 -2.23 -10.98
C ARG A 87 -10.89 -2.99 -10.90
N GLY A 88 -10.84 -4.29 -10.61
CA GLY A 88 -12.04 -5.12 -10.41
C GLY A 88 -12.87 -4.71 -9.20
N LEU A 89 -12.24 -4.20 -8.15
CA LEU A 89 -12.91 -3.63 -6.98
C LEU A 89 -13.43 -2.20 -7.21
N GLY A 90 -13.08 -1.56 -8.33
CA GLY A 90 -13.54 -0.22 -8.67
C GLY A 90 -12.77 0.92 -7.98
N TYR A 91 -11.50 0.71 -7.60
CA TYR A 91 -10.68 1.80 -7.05
C TYR A 91 -10.46 2.89 -8.11
N GLY A 92 -10.95 4.10 -7.84
CA GLY A 92 -10.84 5.26 -8.73
C GLY A 92 -9.84 6.33 -8.28
N GLY A 93 -9.11 6.09 -7.18
CA GLY A 93 -8.12 7.02 -6.64
C GLY A 93 -6.75 6.92 -7.30
N TRP A 94 -5.83 7.79 -6.86
CA TRP A 94 -4.44 7.76 -7.29
C TRP A 94 -3.64 6.70 -6.53
N ILE A 95 -2.68 6.07 -7.22
CA ILE A 95 -1.67 5.20 -6.61
C ILE A 95 -0.33 5.93 -6.62
N GLY A 96 0.19 6.27 -5.43
CA GLY A 96 1.48 6.92 -5.26
C GLY A 96 2.65 5.93 -5.43
N CYS A 97 3.66 6.32 -6.20
CA CYS A 97 4.88 5.53 -6.40
C CYS A 97 5.94 5.93 -5.37
N GLU A 98 5.78 5.49 -4.12
CA GLU A 98 6.69 5.81 -3.01
C GLU A 98 7.74 4.71 -2.82
N TYR A 99 8.59 4.54 -3.83
CA TYR A 99 9.71 3.60 -3.78
C TYR A 99 11.04 4.33 -3.96
N VAL A 100 12.12 3.68 -3.52
CA VAL A 100 13.50 4.09 -3.81
C VAL A 100 13.95 3.33 -5.05
N PRO A 101 14.19 3.98 -6.20
CA PRO A 101 14.69 3.30 -7.39
C PRO A 101 15.94 2.47 -7.08
N SER A 102 16.04 1.25 -7.64
CA SER A 102 17.25 0.43 -7.48
C SER A 102 18.47 0.94 -8.26
N GLY A 103 18.27 1.96 -9.11
CA GLY A 103 19.27 2.62 -9.95
C GLY A 103 18.88 4.07 -10.23
N ALA A 104 19.17 4.57 -11.44
CA ALA A 104 18.66 5.88 -11.86
C ALA A 104 17.12 5.89 -11.85
N THR A 105 16.52 7.03 -11.52
CA THR A 105 15.06 7.12 -11.36
C THR A 105 14.34 6.84 -12.69
N GLU A 106 14.90 7.33 -13.77
CA GLU A 106 14.40 7.22 -15.14
C GLU A 106 14.34 5.76 -15.61
N ASP A 107 15.26 4.91 -15.14
CA ASP A 107 15.32 3.49 -15.47
C ASP A 107 14.29 2.65 -14.69
N SER A 108 13.65 3.24 -13.67
CA SER A 108 12.74 2.51 -12.77
C SER A 108 11.32 2.36 -13.30
N PHE A 109 10.94 3.01 -14.42
CA PHE A 109 9.55 3.06 -14.88
C PHE A 109 9.13 1.91 -15.80
N GLY A 110 10.01 0.93 -16.07
CA GLY A 110 9.72 -0.18 -16.99
C GLY A 110 8.46 -0.99 -16.62
N TRP A 111 8.11 -1.06 -15.33
CA TRP A 111 6.91 -1.76 -14.84
C TRP A 111 5.60 -1.09 -15.26
N MET A 112 5.60 0.19 -15.65
CA MET A 112 4.40 0.90 -16.07
C MET A 112 3.94 0.52 -17.48
N ALA A 113 4.84 -0.05 -18.29
CA ALA A 113 4.54 -0.47 -19.66
C ALA A 113 4.06 -1.93 -19.76
N ALA A 114 4.03 -2.66 -18.64
CA ALA A 114 3.75 -4.10 -18.57
C ALA A 114 2.28 -4.44 -18.27
#